data_AF-A0A9D1DHM6-F1
#
_entry.id   AF-A0A9D1DHM6-F1
#
_cell.length_a   1.000
_cell.length_b   1.000
_cell.length_c   1.000
_cell.angle_alpha   90.00
_cell.angle_beta   90.00
_cell.angle_gamma   90.00
#
_symmetry.space_group_name_H-M   'P 1'
#
loop_
_entity.id
_entity.type
_entity.pdbx_description
1 polymer ?
#
loop_
_entity_poly.entity_id
_entity_poly.type
_entity_poly.pdbx_seq_one_letter_code
_entity_poly.pdbx_strand_id
1 'polypeptide(L)'
;MEYPVIYNGQEIGRCSLADDGLYWALDCRCEAVSDQVERLYCGGERLGVLQPEDGGLSLRRRLSKAGWPSLPPENGQFSLSPAAAAVAPWTGRVLGYPLPEGLSRRDDAGETLQFPYDPQGPCPCPPLFCLFSVEDGYWRLRLDSAGAPMLPAG
;
A
#
# COMPACT_ATOMS: atom_id res chain seq x y z
N MET A 1 -7.38 3.93 22.82
CA MET A 1 -7.10 2.55 22.37
C MET A 1 -5.74 2.54 21.68
N GLU A 2 -5.01 1.44 21.79
CA GLU A 2 -3.72 1.24 21.15
C GLU A 2 -3.89 0.38 19.90
N TYR A 3 -3.22 0.74 18.82
CA TYR A 3 -3.23 0.02 17.54
C TYR A 3 -1.80 -0.16 17.04
N PRO A 4 -1.43 -1.34 16.51
CA PRO A 4 -0.13 -1.55 15.89
C PRO A 4 0.02 -0.74 14.61
N VAL A 5 1.25 -0.34 14.31
CA VAL A 5 1.68 0.19 13.02
C VAL A 5 2.37 -0.93 12.27
N ILE A 6 1.79 -1.33 11.13
CA ILE A 6 2.31 -2.42 10.31
C ILE A 6 3.01 -1.87 9.06
N TYR A 7 4.20 -2.41 8.78
CA TYR A 7 4.91 -2.20 7.53
C TYR A 7 5.47 -3.53 7.02
N ASN A 8 5.21 -3.87 5.75
CA ASN A 8 5.59 -5.16 5.15
C ASN A 8 5.22 -6.39 6.00
N GLY A 9 4.06 -6.35 6.67
CA GLY A 9 3.56 -7.45 7.51
C GLY A 9 4.19 -7.53 8.91
N GLN A 10 5.08 -6.60 9.28
CA GLN A 10 5.70 -6.54 10.60
C GLN A 10 5.18 -5.35 11.40
N GLU A 11 4.96 -5.55 12.70
CA GLU A 11 4.70 -4.45 13.64
C GLU A 11 6.02 -3.70 13.90
N ILE A 12 6.03 -2.41 13.57
CA ILE A 12 7.18 -1.53 13.72
C ILE A 12 6.95 -0.44 14.77
N GLY A 13 5.78 -0.44 15.41
CA GLY A 13 5.39 0.60 16.35
C GLY A 13 3.91 0.58 16.69
N ARG A 14 3.44 1.62 17.39
CA ARG A 14 2.06 1.73 17.86
C ARG A 14 1.56 3.15 17.78
N CYS A 15 0.25 3.28 17.56
CA CYS A 15 -0.47 4.52 17.75
C CYS A 15 -1.52 4.38 18.84
N SER A 16 -1.56 5.36 19.73
CA SER A 16 -2.68 5.63 20.61
C SER A 16 -3.71 6.51 19.90
N LEU A 17 -4.98 6.12 20.00
CA LEU A 17 -6.12 6.89 19.52
C LEU A 17 -7.11 7.07 20.67
N ALA A 18 -7.33 8.31 21.08
CA ALA A 18 -8.28 8.66 22.13
C ALA A 18 -9.47 9.44 21.55
N ASP A 19 -10.67 9.11 22.03
CA ASP A 19 -11.86 9.90 21.78
C ASP A 19 -11.76 11.23 22.53
N ASP A 20 -11.80 12.33 21.79
CA ASP A 20 -11.68 13.70 22.32
C ASP A 20 -12.85 14.56 21.76
N GLY A 21 -14.06 14.03 21.92
CA GLY A 21 -15.31 14.69 21.53
C GLY A 21 -15.52 14.69 20.01
N LEU A 22 -15.43 15.87 19.38
CA LEU A 22 -15.53 16.01 17.92
C LEU A 22 -14.24 15.59 17.19
N TYR A 23 -13.18 15.30 17.95
CA TYR A 23 -11.87 14.97 17.43
C TYR A 23 -11.41 13.60 17.91
N TRP A 24 -10.49 13.02 17.16
CA TRP A 24 -9.59 11.98 17.60
C TRP A 24 -8.26 12.61 18.01
N ALA A 25 -7.77 12.30 19.21
CA ALA A 25 -6.38 12.57 19.59
C ALA A 25 -5.53 11.36 19.21
N LEU A 26 -4.65 11.53 18.23
CA LEU A 26 -3.75 10.52 17.70
C LEU A 26 -2.33 10.84 18.16
N ASP A 27 -1.66 9.88 18.77
CA ASP A 27 -0.22 9.91 19.06
C ASP A 27 0.39 8.59 18.59
N CYS A 28 1.34 8.66 17.68
CA CYS A 28 1.94 7.50 17.04
C CYS A 28 3.46 7.54 17.15
N ARG A 29 4.06 6.36 17.39
CA ARG A 29 5.51 6.15 17.43
C ARG A 29 5.86 4.83 16.75
N CYS A 30 6.82 4.84 15.85
CA CYS A 30 7.34 3.66 15.17
C CYS A 30 8.81 3.79 14.80
N GLU A 31 9.43 2.68 14.42
CA GLU A 31 10.78 2.63 13.88
C GLU A 31 10.84 3.28 12.48
N ALA A 32 12.00 3.87 12.16
CA ALA A 32 12.27 4.31 10.80
C ALA A 32 12.53 3.09 9.90
N VAL A 33 11.79 2.99 8.80
CA VAL A 33 11.93 1.87 7.84
C VAL A 33 12.76 2.25 6.61
N SER A 34 13.02 3.55 6.42
CA SER A 34 13.84 4.11 5.34
C SER A 34 14.36 5.51 5.70
N ASP A 35 15.26 6.04 4.88
CA ASP A 35 15.71 7.44 4.95
C ASP A 35 14.71 8.44 4.32
N GLN A 36 13.55 7.97 3.86
CA GLN A 36 12.54 8.80 3.21
C GLN A 36 11.49 9.33 4.19
N VAL A 37 10.75 10.34 3.73
CA VAL A 37 9.62 10.92 4.48
C VAL A 37 8.44 9.96 4.48
N GLU A 38 8.21 9.31 5.62
CA GLU A 38 7.12 8.36 5.82
C GLU A 38 5.79 9.04 6.19
N ARG A 39 4.68 8.36 5.87
CA ARG A 39 3.31 8.85 6.12
C ARG A 39 2.52 7.78 6.86
N LEU A 40 1.68 8.19 7.80
CA LEU A 40 0.79 7.29 8.50
C LEU A 40 -0.57 7.22 7.78
N TYR A 41 -1.09 6.01 7.63
CA TYR A 41 -2.36 5.73 6.99
C TYR A 41 -3.31 4.92 7.89
N CYS A 42 -4.60 5.19 7.73
CA CYS A 42 -5.70 4.32 8.18
C CYS A 42 -6.45 3.84 6.94
N GLY A 43 -6.34 2.56 6.60
CA GLY A 43 -6.83 2.13 5.29
C GLY A 43 -6.11 2.90 4.16
N GLY A 44 -6.87 3.45 3.21
CA GLY A 44 -6.34 4.34 2.18
C GLY A 44 -6.16 5.81 2.61
N GLU A 45 -6.66 6.22 3.78
CA GLU A 45 -6.66 7.62 4.19
C GLU A 45 -5.33 8.02 4.84
N ARG A 46 -4.68 9.07 4.29
CA ARG A 46 -3.46 9.64 4.85
C ARG A 46 -3.77 10.50 6.08
N LEU A 47 -3.22 10.13 7.23
CA LEU A 47 -3.42 10.85 8.49
C LEU A 47 -2.39 11.97 8.70
N GLY A 48 -1.17 11.77 8.21
CA GLY A 48 -0.10 12.75 8.35
C GLY A 48 1.26 12.24 7.91
N VAL A 49 2.24 13.15 7.96
CA VAL A 49 3.67 12.85 7.75
C VAL A 49 4.30 12.60 9.10
N LEU A 50 5.02 11.48 9.23
CA LEU A 50 5.78 11.17 10.43
C LEU A 50 7.06 12.02 10.47
N GLN A 51 7.42 12.48 11.66
CA GLN A 51 8.62 13.29 11.91
C GLN A 51 9.65 12.45 12.68
N PRO A 52 10.95 12.59 12.39
CA PRO A 52 11.99 11.96 13.20
C PRO A 52 11.97 12.48 14.65
N GLU A 53 11.92 11.57 15.63
CA GLU A 53 11.95 11.87 17.07
C GLU A 53 12.59 10.70 17.82
N ASP A 54 13.56 10.96 18.71
CA ASP A 54 14.23 9.97 19.58
C ASP A 54 14.74 8.70 18.87
N GLY A 55 15.23 8.82 17.65
CA GLY A 55 15.75 7.68 16.87
C GLY A 55 14.68 6.84 16.18
N GLY A 56 13.41 7.26 16.23
CA GLY A 56 12.30 6.70 15.46
C GLY A 56 11.50 7.78 14.75
N LEU A 57 10.26 7.45 14.43
CA LEU A 57 9.29 8.28 13.75
C LEU A 57 8.09 8.52 14.64
N SER A 58 7.58 9.75 14.67
CA SER A 58 6.42 10.13 15.48
C SER A 58 5.42 11.01 14.74
N LEU A 59 4.15 10.90 15.16
CA LEU A 59 3.07 11.75 14.70
C LEU A 59 2.10 12.01 15.84
N ARG A 60 1.93 13.27 16.24
CA ARG A 60 0.89 13.69 17.18
C ARG A 60 -0.07 14.67 16.50
N ARG A 61 -1.37 14.34 16.45
CA ARG A 61 -2.40 15.15 15.80
C ARG A 61 -3.77 15.06 16.47
N ARG A 62 -4.55 16.13 16.30
CA ARG A 62 -6.00 16.10 16.50
C ARG A 62 -6.68 16.07 15.12
N LEU A 63 -7.49 15.04 14.88
CA LEU A 63 -8.16 14.79 13.61
C LEU A 63 -9.67 14.94 13.80
N SER A 64 -10.34 15.73 12.96
CA SER A 64 -11.79 15.89 13.07
C SER A 64 -12.49 14.59 12.70
N LYS A 65 -13.45 14.12 13.50
CA LYS A 65 -14.20 12.90 13.17
C LYS A 65 -14.96 13.02 11.84
N ALA A 66 -15.37 14.23 11.47
CA ALA A 66 -16.05 14.48 10.20
C ALA A 66 -15.12 14.37 8.98
N GLY A 67 -13.81 14.59 9.14
CA GLY A 67 -12.84 14.54 8.05
C GLY A 67 -12.13 13.19 7.91
N TRP A 68 -12.28 12.30 8.88
CA TRP A 68 -11.59 11.01 8.94
C TRP A 68 -12.57 9.90 9.37
N PRO A 69 -13.51 9.51 8.48
CA PRO A 69 -14.49 8.47 8.77
C PRO A 69 -13.85 7.07 8.91
N SER A 70 -12.62 6.87 8.41
CA SER A 70 -11.89 5.60 8.56
C SER A 70 -11.36 5.34 9.97
N LEU A 71 -11.45 6.32 10.89
CA LEU A 71 -11.03 6.18 12.27
C LEU A 71 -12.20 5.84 13.19
N PRO A 72 -12.05 4.85 14.09
CA PRO A 72 -10.89 3.98 14.30
C PRO A 72 -10.69 2.94 13.18
N PRO A 73 -9.47 2.40 12.99
CA PRO A 73 -9.20 1.42 11.94
C PRO A 73 -10.04 0.14 12.11
N GLU A 74 -10.85 -0.20 11.10
CA GLU A 74 -11.71 -1.39 11.12
C GLU A 74 -10.92 -2.70 11.20
N ASN A 75 -9.77 -2.77 10.55
CA ASN A 75 -8.85 -3.91 10.59
C ASN A 75 -7.93 -3.91 11.83
N GLY A 76 -8.10 -2.94 12.74
CA GLY A 76 -7.35 -2.86 13.98
C GLY A 76 -5.88 -2.47 13.83
N GLN A 77 -5.47 -1.85 12.71
CA GLN A 77 -4.07 -1.46 12.49
C GLN A 77 -3.92 -0.15 11.69
N PHE A 78 -2.79 0.53 11.90
CA PHE A 78 -2.29 1.60 11.03
C PHE A 78 -1.16 1.07 10.14
N SER A 79 -0.80 1.82 9.09
CA SER A 79 0.30 1.43 8.20
C SER A 79 1.11 2.63 7.70
N LEU A 80 2.36 2.36 7.29
CA LEU A 80 3.21 3.37 6.61
C LEU A 80 3.03 3.38 5.10
N SER A 81 2.47 2.31 4.56
CA SER A 81 1.92 2.30 3.21
C SER A 81 0.44 2.66 3.27
N PRO A 82 -0.13 3.32 2.24
CA PRO A 82 -1.58 3.26 2.05
C PRO A 82 -1.97 1.78 2.06
N ALA A 83 -3.07 1.42 2.72
CA ALA A 83 -3.53 0.04 2.79
C ALA A 83 -3.33 -0.59 1.43
N ALA A 84 -2.49 -1.64 1.39
CA ALA A 84 -2.12 -2.31 0.15
C ALA A 84 -3.43 -2.52 -0.60
N ALA A 85 -3.60 -1.80 -1.71
CA ALA A 85 -4.92 -1.71 -2.32
C ALA A 85 -5.42 -3.14 -2.49
N ALA A 86 -6.64 -3.38 -2.00
CA ALA A 86 -7.13 -4.74 -1.79
C ALA A 86 -6.79 -5.58 -3.01
N VAL A 87 -5.93 -6.58 -2.79
CA VAL A 87 -5.46 -7.42 -3.89
C VAL A 87 -6.66 -8.24 -4.34
N ALA A 88 -7.19 -7.91 -5.50
CA ALA A 88 -8.38 -8.54 -6.04
C ALA A 88 -7.97 -9.57 -7.11
N PRO A 89 -8.68 -10.70 -7.23
CA PRO A 89 -8.54 -11.57 -8.39
C PRO A 89 -8.75 -10.77 -9.67
N TRP A 90 -7.89 -10.98 -10.66
CA TRP A 90 -7.95 -10.30 -11.94
C TRP A 90 -7.99 -11.30 -13.08
N THR A 91 -8.86 -11.02 -14.04
CA THR A 91 -8.95 -11.73 -15.32
C THR A 91 -9.18 -10.70 -16.42
N GLY A 92 -8.57 -10.88 -17.58
CA GLY A 92 -8.74 -9.92 -18.67
C GLY A 92 -7.72 -10.03 -19.79
N ARG A 93 -7.64 -8.93 -20.55
CA ARG A 93 -6.72 -8.77 -21.67
C ARG A 93 -5.95 -7.46 -21.53
N VAL A 94 -4.69 -7.47 -21.94
CA VAL A 94 -3.87 -6.26 -22.09
C VAL A 94 -3.39 -6.19 -23.54
N LEU A 95 -3.59 -5.03 -24.19
CA LEU A 95 -3.32 -4.84 -25.62
C LEU A 95 -3.93 -5.94 -26.52
N GLY A 96 -5.09 -6.47 -26.14
CA GLY A 96 -5.78 -7.54 -26.86
C GLY A 96 -5.28 -8.96 -26.57
N TYR A 97 -4.14 -9.13 -25.89
CA TYR A 97 -3.63 -10.44 -25.48
C TYR A 97 -4.31 -10.92 -24.19
N PRO A 98 -4.77 -12.18 -24.11
CA PRO A 98 -5.24 -12.76 -22.87
C PRO A 98 -4.06 -12.99 -21.91
N LEU A 99 -4.28 -12.69 -20.64
CA LEU A 99 -3.36 -13.04 -19.56
C LEU A 99 -4.02 -14.11 -18.69
N PRO A 100 -3.23 -14.95 -17.99
CA PRO A 100 -3.77 -15.91 -17.04
C PRO A 100 -4.48 -15.20 -15.88
N GLU A 101 -5.15 -15.97 -15.03
CA GLU A 101 -5.68 -15.43 -13.77
C GLU A 101 -4.52 -14.89 -12.94
N GLY A 102 -4.70 -13.67 -12.44
CA GLY A 102 -3.71 -12.97 -11.66
C GLY A 102 -4.34 -12.21 -10.53
N LEU A 103 -3.53 -11.35 -9.93
CA LEU A 103 -3.92 -10.48 -8.85
C LEU A 103 -3.77 -9.04 -9.31
N SER A 104 -4.75 -8.19 -9.01
CA SER A 104 -4.72 -6.76 -9.29
C SER A 104 -4.61 -5.97 -8.00
N ARG A 105 -3.76 -4.94 -8.04
CA ARG A 105 -3.62 -3.93 -7.00
C ARG A 105 -3.74 -2.55 -7.64
N ARG A 106 -4.78 -1.78 -7.29
CA ARG A 106 -5.03 -0.44 -7.85
C ARG A 106 -4.59 0.67 -6.91
N ASP A 107 -3.82 1.64 -7.37
CA ASP A 107 -3.46 2.83 -6.60
C ASP A 107 -3.75 4.10 -7.43
N ASP A 108 -3.43 5.27 -6.87
CA ASP A 108 -3.69 6.56 -7.52
C ASP A 108 -2.98 6.73 -8.87
N ALA A 109 -1.91 5.96 -9.13
CA ALA A 109 -1.13 6.01 -10.35
C ALA A 109 -1.50 4.90 -11.36
N GLY A 110 -2.51 4.07 -11.07
CA GLY A 110 -2.98 3.01 -11.99
C GLY A 110 -3.16 1.64 -11.34
N GLU A 111 -2.83 0.59 -12.07
CA GLU A 111 -3.09 -0.80 -11.66
C GLU A 111 -1.83 -1.65 -11.84
N THR A 112 -1.41 -2.37 -10.80
CA THR A 112 -0.37 -3.39 -10.87
C THR A 112 -1.01 -4.75 -10.93
N LEU A 113 -0.74 -5.49 -12.00
CA LEU A 113 -1.09 -6.90 -12.14
C LEU A 113 0.09 -7.77 -11.68
N GLN A 114 -0.20 -8.83 -10.95
CA GLN A 114 0.77 -9.77 -10.41
C GLN A 114 0.40 -11.20 -10.80
N PHE A 115 1.38 -11.94 -11.28
CA PHE A 115 1.26 -13.36 -11.63
C PHE A 115 2.40 -14.13 -10.97
N PRO A 116 2.18 -15.36 -10.46
CA PRO A 116 3.24 -16.14 -9.83
C PRO A 116 4.46 -16.28 -10.75
N TYR A 117 5.65 -16.05 -10.20
CA TYR A 117 6.90 -16.23 -10.92
C TYR A 117 7.46 -17.64 -10.67
N ASP A 118 7.76 -18.35 -11.76
CA ASP A 118 8.55 -19.57 -11.75
C ASP A 118 9.78 -19.34 -12.65
N PRO A 119 11.02 -19.42 -12.12
CA PRO A 119 12.25 -19.27 -12.92
C PRO A 119 12.37 -20.25 -14.08
N GLN A 120 11.73 -21.42 -13.99
CA GLN A 120 11.72 -22.43 -15.06
C GLN A 120 10.44 -22.35 -15.92
N GLY A 121 9.47 -21.55 -15.49
CA GLY A 121 8.19 -21.37 -16.16
C GLY A 121 8.22 -20.30 -17.25
N PRO A 122 7.26 -20.34 -18.19
CA PRO A 122 7.14 -19.31 -19.20
C PRO A 122 6.66 -17.98 -18.61
N CYS A 123 6.96 -16.88 -19.31
CA CYS A 123 6.32 -15.59 -19.04
C CYS A 123 4.80 -15.71 -19.22
N PRO A 124 3.98 -15.06 -18.35
CA PRO A 124 2.52 -15.08 -18.44
C PRO A 124 1.96 -14.66 -19.80
N CYS A 125 2.67 -13.77 -20.50
CA CYS A 125 2.31 -13.32 -21.83
C CYS A 125 3.58 -13.00 -22.64
N PRO A 126 4.13 -13.97 -23.40
CA PRO A 126 5.38 -13.79 -24.14
C PRO A 126 5.43 -12.56 -25.08
N PRO A 127 4.34 -12.19 -25.79
CA PRO A 127 4.33 -10.98 -26.62
C PRO A 127 4.52 -9.68 -25.82
N LEU A 128 4.22 -9.68 -24.53
CA LEU A 128 4.31 -8.52 -23.64
C LEU A 128 5.50 -8.61 -22.68
N PHE A 129 6.41 -9.57 -22.86
CA PHE A 129 7.50 -9.88 -21.92
C PHE A 129 8.30 -8.64 -21.46
N CYS A 130 8.61 -7.71 -22.38
CA CYS A 130 9.38 -6.51 -22.07
C CYS A 130 8.66 -5.49 -21.15
N LEU A 131 7.36 -5.68 -20.92
CA LEU A 131 6.54 -4.86 -20.04
C LEU A 131 6.47 -5.45 -18.61
N PHE A 132 6.99 -6.65 -18.41
CA PHE A 132 7.02 -7.29 -17.11
C PHE A 132 8.34 -7.03 -16.37
N SER A 133 8.24 -6.89 -15.05
CA SER A 133 9.37 -7.06 -14.12
C SER A 133 9.14 -8.27 -13.23
N VAL A 134 10.20 -8.74 -12.57
CA VAL A 134 10.11 -9.79 -11.55
C VAL A 134 10.47 -9.18 -10.20
N GLU A 135 9.55 -9.24 -9.25
CA GLU A 135 9.74 -8.67 -7.92
C GLU A 135 8.88 -9.42 -6.89
N ASP A 136 9.46 -9.71 -5.72
CA ASP A 136 8.84 -10.46 -4.63
C ASP A 136 8.22 -11.81 -5.02
N GLY A 137 8.81 -12.51 -6.00
CA GLY A 137 8.29 -13.81 -6.47
C GLY A 137 7.09 -13.71 -7.42
N TYR A 138 6.86 -12.54 -8.02
CA TYR A 138 5.81 -12.34 -9.01
C TYR A 138 6.35 -11.69 -10.28
N TRP A 139 5.79 -12.09 -11.43
CA TRP A 139 5.75 -11.28 -12.63
C TRP A 139 4.81 -10.09 -12.38
N ARG A 140 5.30 -8.87 -12.54
CA ARG A 140 4.53 -7.64 -12.38
C ARG A 140 4.37 -6.92 -13.72
N LEU A 141 3.14 -6.53 -14.02
CA LEU A 141 2.81 -5.66 -15.16
C LEU A 141 2.11 -4.42 -14.62
N ARG A 142 2.61 -3.23 -14.98
CA ARG A 142 2.00 -1.97 -14.56
C ARG A 142 1.11 -1.42 -15.67
N LEU A 143 -0.08 -0.99 -15.31
CA LEU A 143 -1.01 -0.25 -16.15
C LEU A 143 -1.17 1.17 -15.59
N ASP A 144 -1.32 2.15 -16.46
CA ASP A 144 -1.70 3.51 -16.09
C ASP A 144 -3.20 3.60 -15.72
N SER A 145 -3.67 4.81 -15.39
CA SER A 145 -5.08 5.05 -15.06
C SER A 145 -6.05 4.81 -16.22
N ALA A 146 -5.56 4.79 -17.47
CA ALA A 146 -6.35 4.47 -18.66
C ALA A 146 -6.30 2.97 -19.02
N GLY A 147 -5.54 2.16 -18.27
CA GLY A 147 -5.35 0.73 -18.52
C GLY A 147 -4.30 0.41 -19.58
N ALA A 148 -3.48 1.39 -19.99
CA ALA A 148 -2.38 1.15 -20.93
C ALA A 148 -1.14 0.66 -20.16
N PRO A 149 -0.41 -0.35 -20.69
CA PRO A 149 0.76 -0.87 -20.00
C PRO A 149 1.91 0.14 -19.99
N MET A 150 2.61 0.21 -18.87
CA MET A 150 3.77 1.06 -18.64
C MET A 150 5.03 0.21 -18.69
N LEU A 151 6.14 0.82 -19.13
CA LEU A 151 7.45 0.19 -19.03
C LEU A 151 7.85 0.05 -17.54
N PRO A 152 8.57 -1.03 -17.18
CA PRO A 152 9.11 -1.16 -15.84
C PRO A 152 10.07 -0.01 -15.54
N ALA A 153 10.01 0.54 -14.33
CA ALA A 153 11.03 1.47 -13.85
C ALA A 153 12.35 0.69 -13.71
N GLY A 154 13.38 1.14 -14.43
CA GLY A 154 14.71 0.53 -14.42
C GLY A 154 15.54 0.90 -13.19
#